data_AF-A0A1Y3NDZ1-F1
#
_entry.id   AF-A0A1Y3NDZ1-F1
#
_cell.length_a   1.000
_cell.length_b   1.000
_cell.length_c   1.000
_cell.angle_alpha   90.00
_cell.angle_beta   90.00
_cell.angle_gamma   90.00
#
_symmetry.space_group_name_H-M   'P 1'
#
loop_
_entity.id
_entity.type
_entity.pdbx_description
1 polymer ?
#
loop_
_entity_poly.entity_id
_entity_poly.type
_entity_poly.pdbx_seq_one_letter_code
_entity_poly.pdbx_strand_id
1 'polypeptide(L)'
;MNDRGEYTLLGYIPRKRIGKIKRNIILVLIGSLVIVSTLYTTKKVFSDGANVKKVQSGYKIPKEISIDTFQPVNANNTNGPITINKELDDGTKINIFEKIIDIPDNKVENFLFDNETLSALPSRIDKDPRYLCESRYGLTEDVSNSYTLTCPLHYIIKIDKAFFGRYAKDKEHCSRDFKGDKINEDFLTTTFNCGKEVIDTVKGMCENKSSCDIEAGIGVFSDTCPRKQKYLHVEYHCEKNKENKIEHN
;
A
#
# COMPACT_ATOMS: atom_id res chain seq x y z
N MET A 1 -108.84 43.87 -8.05
CA MET A 1 -107.86 43.81 -9.14
C MET A 1 -106.81 44.87 -8.89
N ASN A 2 -105.61 44.50 -8.45
CA ASN A 2 -104.38 45.12 -8.92
C ASN A 2 -103.15 44.39 -8.38
N ASP A 3 -102.30 44.01 -9.33
CA ASP A 3 -100.90 43.59 -9.18
C ASP A 3 -100.09 44.60 -8.34
N ARG A 4 -99.21 44.16 -7.43
CA ARG A 4 -97.84 43.65 -7.65
C ARG A 4 -96.93 44.58 -8.47
N GLY A 5 -96.02 45.23 -7.75
CA GLY A 5 -94.68 45.63 -8.18
C GLY A 5 -93.84 45.75 -6.89
N GLU A 6 -93.07 44.72 -6.52
CA GLU A 6 -91.65 44.50 -6.83
C GLU A 6 -90.72 45.65 -6.43
N TYR A 7 -90.07 45.48 -5.28
CA TYR A 7 -88.78 46.11 -4.95
C TYR A 7 -87.75 45.02 -4.61
N THR A 8 -86.56 45.22 -5.17
CA THR A 8 -85.26 44.56 -5.01
C THR A 8 -84.89 44.06 -3.60
N LEU A 9 -84.26 42.88 -3.52
CA LEU A 9 -83.32 42.53 -2.45
C LEU A 9 -82.08 41.82 -3.01
N LEU A 10 -80.94 42.48 -2.81
CA LEU A 10 -79.57 42.05 -3.10
C LEU A 10 -79.27 40.67 -2.50
N GLY A 11 -78.78 39.75 -3.35
CA GLY A 11 -78.26 38.45 -2.94
C GLY A 11 -77.01 38.58 -2.06
N TYR A 12 -77.18 38.28 -0.78
CA TYR A 12 -76.13 38.24 0.24
C TYR A 12 -75.29 36.96 0.11
N ILE A 13 -74.00 37.07 -0.25
CA ILE A 13 -73.08 35.92 -0.30
C ILE A 13 -72.48 35.68 1.11
N PRO A 14 -72.61 34.48 1.70
CA PRO A 14 -72.22 34.22 3.09
C PRO A 14 -70.68 34.22 3.30
N ARG A 15 -70.23 34.93 4.35
CA ARG A 15 -68.82 35.09 4.80
C ARG A 15 -68.01 33.78 4.92
N LYS A 16 -68.65 32.64 5.15
CA LYS A 16 -67.99 31.32 5.29
C LYS A 16 -67.37 30.81 3.97
N ARG A 17 -67.95 31.18 2.81
CA ARG A 17 -67.41 30.85 1.46
C ARG A 17 -66.18 31.70 1.14
N ILE A 18 -66.17 32.96 1.56
CA ILE A 18 -65.06 33.90 1.34
C ILE A 18 -63.79 33.44 2.07
N GLY A 19 -63.89 32.89 3.28
CA GLY A 19 -62.72 32.36 4.01
C GLY A 19 -62.07 31.14 3.36
N LYS A 20 -62.87 30.19 2.83
CA LYS A 20 -62.36 29.03 2.08
C LYS A 20 -61.74 29.43 0.74
N ILE A 21 -62.36 30.38 0.03
CA ILE A 21 -61.82 30.92 -1.24
C ILE A 21 -60.52 31.67 -1.00
N LYS A 22 -60.45 32.55 0.02
CA LYS A 22 -59.21 33.24 0.39
C LYS A 22 -58.11 32.26 0.81
N ARG A 23 -58.43 31.22 1.58
CA ARG A 23 -57.47 30.17 1.97
C ARG A 23 -56.94 29.39 0.76
N ASN A 24 -57.81 29.04 -0.19
CA ASN A 24 -57.41 28.33 -1.40
C ASN A 24 -56.58 29.23 -2.34
N ILE A 25 -56.91 30.52 -2.45
CA ILE A 25 -56.10 31.49 -3.20
C ILE A 25 -54.72 31.67 -2.56
N ILE A 26 -54.65 31.76 -1.23
CA ILE A 26 -53.37 31.84 -0.50
C ILE A 26 -52.53 30.56 -0.72
N LEU A 27 -53.14 29.38 -0.68
CA LEU A 27 -52.44 28.12 -0.95
C LEU A 27 -51.93 28.04 -2.40
N VAL A 28 -52.69 28.55 -3.37
CA VAL A 28 -52.25 28.63 -4.78
C VAL A 28 -51.10 29.64 -4.95
N LEU A 29 -51.15 30.79 -4.27
CA LEU A 29 -50.08 31.79 -4.30
C LEU A 29 -48.79 31.30 -3.61
N ILE A 30 -48.91 30.58 -2.51
CA ILE A 30 -47.75 29.95 -1.84
C ILE A 30 -47.19 28.83 -2.73
N GLY A 31 -48.05 28.01 -3.33
CA GLY A 31 -47.63 26.96 -4.26
C GLY A 31 -46.90 27.52 -5.48
N SER A 32 -47.39 28.62 -6.07
CA SER A 32 -46.71 29.25 -7.21
C SER A 32 -45.37 29.88 -6.82
N LEU A 33 -45.26 30.50 -5.63
CA LEU A 33 -43.99 31.00 -5.09
C LEU A 33 -42.96 29.90 -4.85
N VAL A 34 -43.38 28.75 -4.33
CA VAL A 34 -42.48 27.60 -4.14
C VAL A 34 -42.02 27.05 -5.49
N ILE A 35 -42.93 26.90 -6.47
CA ILE A 35 -42.58 26.43 -7.82
C ILE A 35 -41.62 27.40 -8.53
N VAL A 36 -41.85 28.71 -8.43
CA VAL A 36 -40.94 29.72 -9.00
C VAL A 36 -39.59 29.67 -8.32
N SER A 37 -39.55 29.49 -6.99
CA SER A 37 -38.29 29.39 -6.24
C SER A 37 -37.51 28.12 -6.59
N THR A 38 -38.17 26.97 -6.74
CA THR A 38 -37.52 25.71 -7.15
C THR A 38 -37.07 25.74 -8.61
N LEU A 39 -37.82 26.37 -9.51
CA LEU A 39 -37.38 26.61 -10.89
C LEU A 39 -36.20 27.59 -10.95
N TYR A 40 -36.16 28.59 -10.07
CA TYR A 40 -35.05 29.52 -9.96
C TYR A 40 -33.78 28.86 -9.42
N THR A 41 -33.88 28.04 -8.36
CA THR A 41 -32.73 27.31 -7.80
C THR A 41 -32.21 26.24 -8.75
N THR A 42 -33.08 25.48 -9.41
CA THR A 42 -32.65 24.48 -10.41
C THR A 42 -31.98 25.12 -11.62
N LYS A 43 -32.45 26.28 -12.10
CA LYS A 43 -31.75 27.05 -13.14
C LYS A 43 -30.40 27.60 -12.67
N LYS A 44 -30.30 28.07 -11.42
CA LYS A 44 -29.01 28.55 -10.87
C LYS A 44 -28.01 27.41 -10.69
N VAL A 45 -28.45 26.27 -10.15
CA VAL A 45 -27.63 25.05 -10.02
C VAL A 45 -27.19 24.50 -11.39
N PHE A 46 -28.05 24.53 -12.42
CA PHE A 46 -27.66 24.13 -13.78
C PHE A 46 -26.81 25.18 -14.52
N SER A 47 -26.96 26.47 -14.19
CA SER A 47 -26.12 27.54 -14.76
C SER A 47 -24.69 27.51 -14.21
N ASP A 48 -24.53 27.14 -12.94
CA ASP A 48 -23.20 26.97 -12.32
C ASP A 48 -22.52 25.65 -12.75
N GLY A 49 -23.30 24.66 -13.22
CA GLY A 49 -22.83 23.39 -13.79
C GLY A 49 -22.39 23.43 -15.26
N ALA A 50 -22.53 24.57 -15.95
CA ALA A 50 -22.19 24.71 -17.38
C ALA A 50 -20.76 25.23 -17.66
N ASN A 51 -19.91 25.36 -16.65
CA ASN A 51 -18.47 25.60 -16.83
C ASN A 51 -17.67 24.30 -16.76
N VAL A 52 -18.07 23.29 -17.53
CA VAL A 52 -17.08 22.33 -18.03
C VAL A 52 -16.27 23.11 -19.06
N LYS A 53 -15.16 23.71 -18.61
CA LYS A 53 -14.09 24.06 -19.53
C LYS A 53 -13.83 22.78 -20.32
N LYS A 54 -14.17 22.78 -21.61
CA LYS A 54 -13.53 21.85 -22.54
C LYS A 54 -12.05 22.09 -22.34
N VAL A 55 -11.39 21.19 -21.61
CA VAL A 55 -9.93 21.10 -21.62
C VAL A 55 -9.62 20.68 -23.05
N GLN A 56 -9.45 21.66 -23.93
CA GLN A 56 -8.66 21.43 -25.12
C GLN A 56 -7.31 21.02 -24.57
N SER A 57 -7.02 19.72 -24.68
CA SER A 57 -5.69 19.16 -24.45
C SER A 57 -4.76 19.76 -25.50
N GLY A 58 -4.30 20.97 -25.23
CA GLY A 58 -3.06 21.52 -25.72
C GLY A 58 -1.97 21.33 -24.67
N TYR A 59 -2.02 20.24 -23.90
CA TYR A 59 -0.92 19.88 -23.02
C TYR A 59 0.23 19.46 -23.93
N LYS A 60 1.06 20.44 -24.31
CA LYS A 60 2.37 20.15 -24.88
C LYS A 60 3.12 19.38 -23.81
N ILE A 61 3.20 18.06 -23.97
CA ILE A 61 4.09 17.22 -23.18
C ILE A 61 5.48 17.88 -23.31
N PRO A 62 6.07 18.35 -22.20
CA PRO A 62 7.42 18.88 -22.24
C PRO A 62 8.30 17.82 -22.89
N LYS A 63 9.12 18.22 -23.88
CA LYS A 63 9.96 17.27 -24.61
C LYS A 63 10.92 16.51 -23.68
N GLU A 64 11.16 17.06 -22.48
CA GLU A 64 11.83 16.42 -21.36
C GLU A 64 11.11 16.80 -20.05
N ILE A 65 10.78 15.79 -19.25
CA ILE A 65 10.40 15.94 -17.84
C ILE A 65 11.72 15.95 -17.07
N SER A 66 12.05 17.06 -16.41
CA SER A 66 13.18 17.12 -15.48
C SER A 66 12.80 16.31 -14.22
N ILE A 67 13.55 15.24 -13.96
CA ILE A 67 13.36 14.30 -12.83
C ILE A 67 14.31 14.71 -11.68
N ASP A 68 14.77 15.95 -11.66
CA ASP A 68 15.86 16.43 -10.79
C ASP A 68 15.43 16.49 -9.31
N THR A 69 14.14 16.32 -9.03
CA THR A 69 13.56 16.33 -7.68
C THR A 69 13.63 14.96 -6.98
N PHE A 70 13.93 13.89 -7.72
CA PHE A 70 13.99 12.55 -7.14
C PHE A 70 15.40 12.21 -6.72
N GLN A 71 15.55 11.76 -5.47
CA GLN A 71 16.81 11.29 -4.92
C GLN A 71 16.67 9.81 -4.57
N PRO A 72 17.72 9.00 -4.76
CA PRO A 72 17.71 7.64 -4.26
C PRO A 72 17.55 7.67 -2.74
N VAL A 73 16.68 6.81 -2.20
CA VAL A 73 16.47 6.69 -0.75
C VAL A 73 17.81 6.39 -0.05
N ASN A 74 18.67 5.60 -0.69
CA ASN A 74 20.05 5.37 -0.29
C ASN A 74 21.04 5.93 -1.32
N ALA A 75 21.86 6.90 -0.91
CA ALA A 75 22.83 7.57 -1.78
C ALA A 75 23.89 6.63 -2.38
N ASN A 76 24.14 5.48 -1.74
CA ASN A 76 25.11 4.49 -2.19
C ASN A 76 24.50 3.43 -3.14
N ASN A 77 23.17 3.45 -3.35
CA ASN A 77 22.47 2.53 -4.24
C ASN A 77 21.85 3.29 -5.42
N THR A 78 22.52 3.26 -6.57
CA THR A 78 22.04 3.89 -7.82
C THR A 78 20.82 3.19 -8.42
N ASN A 79 20.53 1.97 -7.98
CA ASN A 79 19.44 1.12 -8.47
C ASN A 79 18.29 1.03 -7.44
N GLY A 80 18.30 1.89 -6.41
CA GLY A 80 17.36 1.86 -5.29
C GLY A 80 16.04 2.59 -5.57
N PRO A 81 15.03 2.43 -4.68
CA PRO A 81 13.80 3.21 -4.80
C PRO A 81 14.14 4.70 -4.69
N ILE A 82 13.48 5.52 -5.52
CA ILE A 82 13.65 6.97 -5.54
C ILE A 82 12.55 7.64 -4.72
N THR A 83 12.87 8.74 -4.05
CA THR A 83 11.94 9.53 -3.24
C THR A 83 12.08 11.01 -3.54
N ILE A 84 10.97 11.75 -3.43
CA ILE A 84 10.94 13.22 -3.49
C ILE A 84 11.43 13.81 -2.17
N ASN A 85 11.23 13.10 -1.05
CA ASN A 85 11.68 13.49 0.28
C ASN A 85 12.10 12.26 1.07
N LYS A 86 13.34 12.24 1.55
CA LYS A 86 13.93 11.14 2.31
C LYS A 86 13.43 11.07 3.76
N GLU A 87 13.12 12.21 4.36
CA GLU A 87 12.67 12.29 5.76
C GLU A 87 11.22 11.81 5.96
N LEU A 88 10.43 11.84 4.88
CA LEU A 88 9.04 11.40 4.85
C LEU A 88 8.89 9.99 4.25
N ASP A 89 9.99 9.31 3.96
CA ASP A 89 9.95 7.95 3.44
C ASP A 89 9.67 6.96 4.56
N ASP A 90 8.58 6.21 4.44
CA ASP A 90 8.12 5.24 5.43
C ASP A 90 8.72 3.83 5.23
N GLY A 91 9.65 3.69 4.27
CA GLY A 91 10.30 2.43 3.93
C GLY A 91 9.42 1.45 3.14
N THR A 92 8.21 1.82 2.74
CA THR A 92 7.30 0.94 1.98
C THR A 92 7.48 1.05 0.46
N LYS A 93 8.31 2.00 0.01
CA LYS A 93 8.52 2.25 -1.43
C LYS A 93 9.14 1.05 -2.11
N ILE A 94 8.57 0.73 -3.26
CA ILE A 94 8.93 -0.42 -4.07
C ILE A 94 10.19 -0.08 -4.88
N ASN A 95 11.27 -0.84 -4.67
CA ASN A 95 12.39 -0.84 -5.61
C ASN A 95 11.96 -1.57 -6.89
N ILE A 96 11.68 -0.81 -7.95
CA ILE A 96 11.25 -1.39 -9.22
C ILE A 96 12.39 -2.20 -9.88
N PHE A 97 13.65 -1.82 -9.70
CA PHE A 97 14.79 -2.55 -10.24
C PHE A 97 14.91 -3.94 -9.61
N GLU A 98 14.78 -4.06 -8.29
CA GLU A 98 14.74 -5.36 -7.59
C GLU A 98 13.58 -6.26 -8.02
N LYS A 99 12.48 -5.66 -8.47
CA LYS A 99 11.33 -6.41 -9.00
C LYS A 99 11.49 -6.85 -10.45
N ILE A 100 12.48 -6.31 -11.18
CA ILE A 100 12.72 -6.57 -12.60
C ILE A 100 13.93 -7.50 -12.84
N ILE A 101 14.79 -7.76 -11.85
CA ILE A 101 16.09 -8.47 -12.04
C ILE A 101 15.97 -9.84 -12.73
N ASP A 102 14.83 -10.53 -12.59
CA ASP A 102 14.60 -11.84 -13.22
C ASP A 102 13.88 -11.78 -14.60
N ILE A 103 13.66 -10.58 -15.15
CA ILE A 103 12.91 -10.37 -16.40
C ILE A 103 13.87 -9.85 -17.49
N PRO A 104 14.03 -10.54 -18.63
CA PRO A 104 14.80 -10.00 -19.74
C PRO A 104 14.15 -8.70 -20.25
N ASP A 105 14.97 -7.69 -20.55
CA ASP A 105 14.57 -6.29 -20.88
C ASP A 105 13.43 -6.18 -21.90
N ASN A 106 13.30 -7.16 -22.80
CA ASN A 106 12.27 -7.20 -23.85
C ASN A 106 10.88 -7.70 -23.38
N LYS A 107 10.70 -8.04 -22.10
CA LYS A 107 9.42 -8.53 -21.54
C LYS A 107 8.77 -7.58 -20.55
N VAL A 108 9.38 -6.42 -20.29
CA VAL A 108 8.90 -5.46 -19.29
C VAL A 108 7.55 -4.84 -19.70
N GLU A 109 7.30 -4.63 -21.00
CA GLU A 109 6.06 -4.00 -21.48
C GLU A 109 4.80 -4.90 -21.38
N ASN A 110 4.96 -6.24 -21.36
CA ASN A 110 3.81 -7.17 -21.34
C ASN A 110 3.44 -7.67 -19.93
N PHE A 111 4.27 -7.43 -18.92
CA PHE A 111 4.09 -8.04 -17.60
C PHE A 111 3.03 -7.33 -16.73
N LEU A 112 2.72 -6.07 -17.03
CA LEU A 112 1.89 -5.24 -16.15
C LEU A 112 0.38 -5.39 -16.35
N PHE A 113 -0.11 -6.09 -17.40
CA PHE A 113 -1.54 -6.02 -17.77
C PHE A 113 -2.19 -7.30 -18.33
N ASP A 114 -1.50 -8.44 -18.40
CA ASP A 114 -2.11 -9.67 -18.94
C ASP A 114 -2.44 -10.70 -17.85
N ASN A 115 -3.74 -10.91 -17.64
CA ASN A 115 -4.28 -11.91 -16.70
C ASN A 115 -3.88 -13.34 -17.07
N GLU A 116 -3.66 -13.65 -18.35
CA GLU A 116 -3.21 -14.98 -18.79
C GLU A 116 -1.79 -15.26 -18.30
N THR A 117 -0.89 -14.28 -18.48
CA THR A 117 0.49 -14.33 -17.97
C THR A 117 0.54 -14.45 -16.44
N LEU A 118 -0.31 -13.70 -15.71
CA LEU A 118 -0.41 -13.82 -14.25
C LEU A 118 -0.92 -15.21 -13.85
N SER A 119 -1.86 -15.81 -14.59
CA SER A 119 -2.42 -17.12 -14.28
C SER A 119 -1.39 -18.26 -14.44
N ALA A 120 -0.47 -18.14 -15.41
CA ALA A 120 0.59 -19.09 -15.69
C ALA A 120 1.74 -19.09 -14.66
N LEU A 121 1.87 -18.05 -13.82
CA LEU A 121 2.92 -17.98 -12.79
C LEU A 121 2.79 -19.13 -11.77
N PRO A 122 3.92 -19.77 -11.38
CA PRO A 122 3.91 -20.88 -10.42
C PRO A 122 3.33 -20.45 -9.06
N SER A 123 2.66 -21.36 -8.36
CA SER A 123 2.07 -21.05 -7.04
C SER A 123 3.13 -20.81 -5.95
N ARG A 124 4.32 -21.39 -6.11
CA ARG A 124 5.42 -21.38 -5.14
C ARG A 124 6.76 -21.27 -5.87
N ILE A 125 7.65 -20.45 -5.33
CA ILE A 125 9.05 -20.33 -5.74
C ILE A 125 9.90 -20.58 -4.49
N ASP A 126 10.62 -21.68 -4.46
CA ASP A 126 11.56 -21.98 -3.39
C ASP A 126 12.80 -21.09 -3.48
N LYS A 127 13.33 -20.66 -2.34
CA LYS A 127 14.55 -19.87 -2.24
C LYS A 127 15.63 -20.66 -1.51
N ASP A 128 16.89 -20.36 -1.81
CA ASP A 128 18.01 -21.01 -1.14
C ASP A 128 18.03 -20.63 0.35
N PRO A 129 18.41 -21.57 1.25
CA PRO A 129 18.62 -21.28 2.66
C PRO A 129 19.63 -20.15 2.86
N ARG A 130 19.35 -19.25 3.80
CA ARG A 130 20.19 -18.08 4.08
C ARG A 130 20.79 -18.21 5.48
N TYR A 131 22.08 -17.92 5.60
CA TYR A 131 22.82 -17.88 6.87
C TYR A 131 23.38 -16.48 7.10
N LEU A 132 22.70 -15.73 7.96
CA LEU A 132 22.99 -14.32 8.23
C LEU A 132 23.85 -14.22 9.48
N CYS A 133 25.09 -13.79 9.35
CA CYS A 133 26.02 -13.74 10.47
C CYS A 133 25.59 -12.72 11.53
N GLU A 134 25.75 -13.10 12.80
CA GLU A 134 25.41 -12.25 13.94
C GLU A 134 26.10 -10.87 13.86
N SER A 135 25.30 -9.81 13.88
CA SER A 135 25.72 -8.41 13.98
C SER A 135 26.32 -8.14 15.36
N ARG A 136 27.51 -7.52 15.40
CA ARG A 136 28.15 -7.12 16.66
C ARG A 136 27.79 -5.67 16.97
N TYR A 137 27.06 -5.46 18.06
CA TYR A 137 26.84 -4.13 18.63
C TYR A 137 28.19 -3.42 18.88
N GLY A 138 28.33 -2.19 18.39
CA GLY A 138 29.44 -1.29 18.74
C GLY A 138 30.57 -1.17 17.73
N LEU A 139 30.41 -1.68 16.50
CA LEU A 139 31.23 -1.25 15.37
C LEU A 139 30.39 -0.27 14.54
N THR A 140 31.03 0.83 14.14
CA THR A 140 30.52 2.02 13.43
C THR A 140 29.24 1.79 12.64
N GLU A 141 28.32 2.77 12.70
CA GLU A 141 26.97 2.85 12.09
C GLU A 141 26.85 2.43 10.61
N ASP A 142 27.96 2.16 9.92
CA ASP A 142 28.06 1.82 8.51
C ASP A 142 28.05 0.30 8.19
N VAL A 143 28.00 -0.59 9.19
CA VAL A 143 27.97 -2.05 8.95
C VAL A 143 26.90 -2.74 9.80
N SER A 144 25.66 -2.25 9.73
CA SER A 144 24.53 -3.13 10.00
C SER A 144 24.46 -4.15 8.86
N ASN A 145 24.82 -5.40 9.14
CA ASN A 145 24.57 -6.50 8.20
C ASN A 145 23.07 -6.82 8.22
N SER A 146 22.26 -5.87 7.76
CA SER A 146 20.85 -6.07 7.45
C SER A 146 20.77 -6.87 6.16
N TYR A 147 20.00 -7.96 6.17
CA TYR A 147 19.77 -8.76 4.99
C TYR A 147 18.32 -8.65 4.58
N THR A 148 18.11 -8.43 3.29
CA THR A 148 16.78 -8.32 2.71
C THR A 148 16.34 -9.67 2.14
N LEU A 149 15.25 -10.23 2.69
CA LEU A 149 14.51 -11.31 2.05
C LEU A 149 13.57 -10.70 1.01
N THR A 150 13.59 -11.21 -0.22
CA THR A 150 12.76 -10.66 -1.30
C THR A 150 12.01 -11.74 -2.06
N CYS A 151 10.82 -11.35 -2.53
CA CYS A 151 9.99 -12.11 -3.47
C CYS A 151 9.65 -11.26 -4.70
N PRO A 152 9.52 -11.90 -5.88
CA PRO A 152 9.18 -11.20 -7.11
C PRO A 152 7.75 -10.64 -7.07
N LEU A 153 7.42 -9.81 -8.06
CA LEU A 153 6.08 -9.22 -8.18
C LEU A 153 4.99 -10.31 -8.17
N HIS A 154 3.89 -10.03 -7.47
CA HIS A 154 2.78 -10.96 -7.21
C HIS A 154 3.08 -12.10 -6.23
N TYR A 155 4.22 -12.10 -5.56
CA TYR A 155 4.52 -13.07 -4.51
C TYR A 155 4.72 -12.42 -3.15
N ILE A 156 4.52 -13.21 -2.12
CA ILE A 156 4.72 -12.86 -0.72
C ILE A 156 5.62 -13.90 -0.04
N ILE A 157 6.38 -13.45 0.95
CA ILE A 157 7.30 -14.27 1.74
C ILE A 157 6.52 -15.18 2.67
N LYS A 158 6.89 -16.45 2.67
CA LYS A 158 6.44 -17.49 3.59
C LYS A 158 7.65 -18.07 4.30
N ILE A 159 7.70 -17.91 5.62
CA ILE A 159 8.85 -18.41 6.41
C ILE A 159 8.60 -19.88 6.75
N ASP A 160 9.48 -20.75 6.26
CA ASP A 160 9.42 -22.19 6.51
C ASP A 160 10.15 -22.56 7.79
N LYS A 161 11.30 -21.91 8.05
CA LYS A 161 12.15 -22.17 9.21
C LYS A 161 12.97 -20.94 9.58
N ALA A 162 13.21 -20.77 10.87
CA ALA A 162 14.21 -19.81 11.33
C ALA A 162 14.87 -20.28 12.63
N PHE A 163 16.20 -20.30 12.65
CA PHE A 163 17.01 -20.70 13.80
C PHE A 163 18.11 -19.68 14.06
N PHE A 164 18.21 -19.18 15.29
CA PHE A 164 19.29 -18.28 15.69
C PHE A 164 20.27 -19.00 16.61
N GLY A 165 21.53 -19.11 16.19
CA GLY A 165 22.55 -19.87 16.90
C GLY A 165 23.65 -20.40 15.99
N ARG A 166 24.17 -21.58 16.30
CA ARG A 166 25.09 -22.36 15.47
C ARG A 166 24.78 -23.85 15.58
N TYR A 167 24.67 -24.53 14.43
CA TYR A 167 24.48 -25.99 14.39
C TYR A 167 25.73 -26.75 14.81
N ALA A 168 25.54 -27.96 15.35
CA ALA A 168 26.62 -28.86 15.71
C ALA A 168 27.57 -29.08 14.53
N LYS A 169 28.87 -28.92 14.77
CA LYS A 169 29.95 -29.14 13.79
C LYS A 169 29.95 -28.24 12.55
N ASP A 170 29.07 -27.24 12.46
CA ASP A 170 29.11 -26.27 11.37
C ASP A 170 30.26 -25.28 11.57
N LYS A 171 31.28 -25.41 10.72
CA LYS A 171 32.45 -24.53 10.66
C LYS A 171 32.51 -23.70 9.36
N GLU A 172 31.53 -23.85 8.48
CA GLU A 172 31.53 -23.21 7.17
C GLU A 172 30.87 -21.83 7.26
N HIS A 173 29.64 -21.80 7.77
CA HIS A 173 28.85 -20.58 7.83
C HIS A 173 29.38 -19.60 8.89
N CYS A 174 29.51 -18.34 8.48
CA CYS A 174 29.99 -17.26 9.33
C CYS A 174 31.33 -17.58 9.99
N SER A 175 32.26 -18.13 9.20
CA SER A 175 33.62 -18.48 9.59
C SER A 175 34.62 -17.33 9.43
N ARG A 176 34.16 -16.20 8.86
CA ARG A 176 34.91 -14.97 8.69
C ARG A 176 34.21 -13.82 9.39
N ASP A 177 34.99 -12.87 9.88
CA ASP A 177 34.47 -11.65 10.47
C ASP A 177 34.12 -10.60 9.40
N PHE A 178 33.72 -9.41 9.83
CA PHE A 178 33.35 -8.29 8.95
C PHE A 178 34.51 -7.75 8.11
N LYS A 179 35.76 -8.06 8.48
CA LYS A 179 36.97 -7.72 7.71
C LYS A 179 37.35 -8.82 6.72
N GLY A 180 36.65 -9.96 6.76
CA GLY A 180 36.99 -11.15 5.99
C GLY A 180 38.06 -12.02 6.64
N ASP A 181 38.51 -11.67 7.85
CA ASP A 181 39.51 -12.44 8.60
C ASP A 181 38.87 -13.71 9.18
N LYS A 182 39.64 -14.81 9.25
CA LYS A 182 39.15 -16.06 9.82
C LYS A 182 38.89 -15.91 11.31
N ILE A 183 37.71 -16.34 11.73
CA ILE A 183 37.32 -16.41 13.14
C ILE A 183 38.04 -17.58 13.80
N ASN A 184 38.45 -17.41 15.06
CA ASN A 184 39.06 -18.48 15.86
C ASN A 184 38.10 -19.69 15.96
N GLU A 185 38.66 -20.88 15.73
CA GLU A 185 37.96 -22.16 15.70
C GLU A 185 37.17 -22.47 16.98
N ASP A 186 37.60 -21.94 18.13
CA ASP A 186 36.88 -22.07 19.41
C ASP A 186 35.48 -21.43 19.36
N PHE A 187 35.29 -20.35 18.59
CA PHE A 187 33.99 -19.70 18.42
C PHE A 187 33.08 -20.45 17.43
N LEU A 188 33.66 -21.26 16.54
CA LEU A 188 32.92 -22.04 15.52
C LEU A 188 32.59 -23.45 16.01
N THR A 189 33.39 -24.01 16.90
CA THR A 189 33.25 -25.41 17.32
C THR A 189 32.17 -25.57 18.37
N THR A 190 31.14 -26.36 18.07
CA THR A 190 30.11 -26.81 19.02
C THR A 190 29.74 -28.28 18.76
N THR A 191 29.49 -29.03 19.84
CA THR A 191 29.10 -30.45 19.79
C THR A 191 27.59 -30.66 19.73
N PHE A 192 26.80 -29.62 19.99
CA PHE A 192 25.34 -29.60 19.95
C PHE A 192 24.83 -28.37 19.20
N ASN A 193 23.56 -28.39 18.79
CA ASN A 193 22.90 -27.23 18.20
C ASN A 193 22.72 -26.16 19.26
N CYS A 194 23.53 -25.11 19.19
CA CYS A 194 23.64 -24.09 20.21
C CYS A 194 22.84 -22.87 19.75
N GLY A 195 21.63 -22.70 20.27
CA GLY A 195 20.68 -21.70 19.76
C GLY A 195 19.25 -22.06 20.07
N LYS A 196 18.31 -21.43 19.35
CA LYS A 196 16.89 -21.75 19.41
C LYS A 196 16.19 -21.47 18.08
N GLU A 197 15.07 -22.13 17.87
CA GLU A 197 14.13 -21.78 16.80
C GLU A 197 13.50 -20.40 17.12
N VAL A 198 13.41 -19.55 16.11
CA VAL A 198 12.92 -18.16 16.18
C VAL A 198 11.90 -17.87 15.08
N ILE A 199 11.22 -18.92 14.59
CA ILE A 199 10.27 -18.84 13.47
C ILE A 199 9.17 -17.80 13.69
N ASP A 200 8.59 -17.71 14.90
CA ASP A 200 7.51 -16.77 15.19
C ASP A 200 7.98 -15.32 15.14
N THR A 201 9.20 -15.05 15.61
CA THR A 201 9.81 -13.72 15.54
C THR A 201 10.05 -13.32 14.09
N VAL A 202 10.64 -14.20 13.28
CA VAL A 202 10.91 -13.92 11.86
C VAL A 202 9.61 -13.80 11.06
N LYS A 203 8.60 -14.62 11.36
CA LYS A 203 7.25 -14.49 10.77
C LYS A 203 6.62 -13.14 11.12
N GLY A 204 6.67 -12.73 12.38
CA GLY A 204 6.16 -11.42 12.79
C GLY A 204 6.82 -10.25 12.05
N MET A 205 8.07 -10.42 11.62
CA MET A 205 8.81 -9.42 10.83
C MET A 205 8.52 -9.49 9.33
N CYS A 206 8.40 -10.69 8.74
CA CYS A 206 8.51 -10.87 7.29
C CYS A 206 7.33 -11.56 6.60
N GLU A 207 6.52 -12.32 7.33
CA GLU A 207 5.43 -13.11 6.74
C GLU A 207 4.46 -12.21 5.95
N ASN A 208 4.03 -12.67 4.78
CA ASN A 208 3.14 -11.96 3.86
C ASN A 208 3.67 -10.65 3.25
N LYS A 209 4.95 -10.30 3.46
CA LYS A 209 5.57 -9.14 2.79
C LYS A 209 6.21 -9.55 1.47
N SER A 210 6.41 -8.59 0.56
CA SER A 210 7.20 -8.83 -0.67
C SER A 210 8.69 -8.63 -0.46
N SER A 211 9.07 -7.84 0.55
CA SER A 211 10.45 -7.62 0.99
C SER A 211 10.48 -7.47 2.51
N CYS A 212 11.56 -7.92 3.15
CA CYS A 212 11.75 -7.83 4.59
C CYS A 212 13.23 -7.73 4.96
N ASP A 213 13.59 -6.68 5.68
CA ASP A 213 14.92 -6.53 6.26
C ASP A 213 15.02 -7.22 7.62
N ILE A 214 16.05 -8.04 7.80
CA ILE A 214 16.32 -8.75 9.05
C ILE A 214 17.74 -8.46 9.50
N GLU A 215 17.86 -8.00 10.75
CA GLU A 215 19.13 -7.94 11.46
C GLU A 215 19.30 -9.19 12.34
N ALA A 216 20.37 -9.95 12.09
CA ALA A 216 20.75 -11.09 12.92
C ALA A 216 21.45 -10.59 14.21
N GLY A 217 20.69 -10.14 15.20
CA GLY A 217 21.25 -9.58 16.44
C GLY A 217 20.75 -10.23 17.72
N ILE A 218 21.59 -10.26 18.76
CA ILE A 218 21.18 -10.70 20.10
C ILE A 218 20.08 -9.82 20.71
N GLY A 219 19.99 -8.55 20.30
CA GLY A 219 18.91 -7.65 20.69
C GLY A 219 17.55 -8.08 20.15
N VAL A 220 17.54 -8.76 18.99
CA VAL A 220 16.33 -9.24 18.33
C VAL A 220 15.96 -10.64 18.82
N PHE A 221 16.93 -11.57 18.82
CA PHE A 221 16.66 -13.00 19.02
C PHE A 221 17.03 -13.52 20.41
N SER A 222 17.68 -12.72 21.26
CA SER A 222 18.29 -13.12 22.54
C SER A 222 19.44 -14.12 22.38
N ASP A 223 20.42 -14.08 23.28
CA ASP A 223 21.56 -15.00 23.26
C ASP A 223 21.33 -16.22 24.16
N THR A 224 21.24 -17.41 23.56
CA THR A 224 21.22 -18.70 24.28
C THR A 224 22.52 -19.49 24.12
N CYS A 225 23.48 -18.94 23.36
CA CYS A 225 24.70 -19.60 22.96
C CYS A 225 25.91 -18.65 23.13
N PRO A 226 26.30 -18.38 24.39
CA PRO A 226 27.33 -17.40 24.68
C PRO A 226 28.70 -17.86 24.15
N ARG A 227 29.51 -16.89 23.72
CA ARG A 227 30.89 -17.12 23.25
C ARG A 227 31.01 -18.04 22.02
N LYS A 228 29.94 -18.20 21.24
CA LYS A 228 29.99 -18.80 19.91
C LYS A 228 29.61 -17.77 18.86
N GLN A 229 30.18 -17.89 17.67
CA GLN A 229 29.81 -17.05 16.54
C GLN A 229 28.46 -17.54 16.01
N LYS A 230 27.39 -16.78 16.22
CA LYS A 230 26.04 -17.20 15.81
C LYS A 230 25.71 -16.71 14.41
N TYR A 231 24.64 -17.26 13.87
CA TYR A 231 23.98 -16.82 12.67
C TYR A 231 22.47 -17.03 12.79
N LEU A 232 21.70 -16.27 12.02
CA LEU A 232 20.31 -16.59 11.73
C LEU A 232 20.27 -17.45 10.47
N HIS A 233 19.82 -18.69 10.62
CA HIS A 233 19.48 -19.57 9.50
C HIS A 233 18.01 -19.39 9.17
N VAL A 234 17.69 -18.98 7.94
CA VAL A 234 16.30 -18.80 7.46
C VAL A 234 16.08 -19.61 6.19
N GLU A 235 15.01 -20.40 6.18
CA GLU A 235 14.48 -21.04 4.97
C GLU A 235 13.10 -20.40 4.70
N TYR A 236 12.90 -19.95 3.46
CA TYR A 236 11.65 -19.30 3.05
C TYR A 236 11.33 -19.62 1.60
N HIS A 237 10.06 -19.45 1.23
CA HIS A 237 9.63 -19.48 -0.15
C HIS A 237 8.75 -18.27 -0.45
N CYS A 238 8.56 -18.05 -1.74
CA CYS A 238 7.63 -17.05 -2.25
C CYS A 238 6.34 -17.75 -2.67
N GLU A 239 5.22 -17.39 -2.05
CA GLU A 239 3.90 -17.87 -2.41
C GLU A 239 3.16 -16.81 -3.24
N LYS A 240 2.48 -17.25 -4.30
CA LYS A 240 1.69 -16.37 -5.17
C LYS A 240 0.59 -15.69 -4.35
N ASN A 241 0.60 -14.35 -4.34
CA ASN A 241 -0.36 -13.55 -3.62
C ASN A 241 -1.75 -13.67 -4.29
N LYS A 242 -2.70 -14.27 -3.56
CA LYS A 242 -4.07 -14.52 -4.01
C LYS A 242 -4.96 -13.27 -3.93
N GLU A 243 -4.53 -12.21 -3.27
CA GLU A 243 -5.29 -10.96 -3.09
C GLU A 243 -5.19 -10.02 -4.29
N ASN A 244 -4.34 -10.31 -5.29
CA ASN A 244 -4.30 -9.57 -6.55
C ASN A 244 -5.43 -9.94 -7.53
N LYS A 245 -6.57 -10.42 -7.03
CA LYS A 245 -7.79 -10.43 -7.84
C LYS A 245 -8.21 -8.98 -8.00
N ILE A 246 -7.88 -8.39 -9.16
CA ILE A 246 -8.48 -7.14 -9.58
C ILE A 246 -9.99 -7.41 -9.63
N GLU A 247 -10.73 -6.98 -8.61
CA GLU A 247 -12.18 -6.92 -8.66
C GLU A 247 -12.54 -5.91 -9.74
N HIS A 248 -12.81 -6.40 -10.95
CA HIS A 248 -13.55 -5.65 -11.94
C HIS A 248 -15.01 -5.58 -11.48
N ASN A 249 -15.36 -4.47 -10.82
CA ASN A 249 -16.74 -3.97 -10.75
C ASN A 249 -16.89 -2.78 -11.69
#